data_AF-A0A2E8WD26-F1
#
_entry.id   AF-A0A2E8WD26-F1
#
_cell.length_a   1.000
_cell.length_b   1.000
_cell.length_c   1.000
_cell.angle_alpha   90.00
_cell.angle_beta   90.00
_cell.angle_gamma   90.00
#
_symmetry.space_group_name_H-M   'P 1'
#
loop_
_entity.id
_entity.type
_entity.pdbx_description
1 polymer ?
#
loop_
_entity_poly.entity_id
_entity_poly.type
_entity_poly.pdbx_seq_one_letter_code
_entity_poly.pdbx_strand_id
1 'polypeptide(L)'
;MPDPKNIENGLEIPSEGYCDQPYVVKLTDGDWLCLMTTGTGKEGDSGQHIVATRTDDRGQTWSELVDIEPADGPEASWVMPLITPSGRVYAFYTYNAANVREVIADTDVYSEGKTSRVDTLGE
;
A
#
# COMPACT_ATOMS: atom_id res chain seq x y z
N MET A 1 1.85 -18.51 27.08
CA MET A 1 2.12 -17.72 25.86
C MET A 1 1.76 -16.27 26.16
N PRO A 2 2.49 -15.28 25.64
CA PRO A 2 2.09 -13.87 25.72
C PRO A 2 0.71 -13.64 25.08
N ASP A 3 -0.01 -12.60 25.52
CA ASP A 3 -1.34 -12.28 24.99
C ASP A 3 -1.22 -11.83 23.52
N PRO A 4 -1.82 -12.57 22.55
CA PRO A 4 -1.74 -12.23 21.12
C PRO A 4 -2.49 -10.95 20.76
N LYS A 5 -3.30 -10.38 21.67
CA LYS A 5 -3.97 -9.09 21.47
C LYS A 5 -3.12 -7.90 21.92
N ASN A 6 -2.06 -8.13 22.69
CA ASN A 6 -1.13 -7.06 23.04
C ASN A 6 -0.19 -6.82 21.84
N ILE A 7 -0.32 -5.64 21.22
CA ILE A 7 0.47 -5.25 20.05
C ILE A 7 1.97 -5.17 20.33
N GLU A 8 2.38 -4.96 21.58
CA GLU A 8 3.79 -4.98 21.98
C GLU A 8 4.44 -6.37 21.77
N ASN A 9 3.62 -7.43 21.69
CA ASN A 9 4.06 -8.78 21.37
C ASN A 9 3.86 -9.14 19.88
N GLY A 10 3.42 -8.18 19.07
CA GLY A 10 3.16 -8.35 17.65
C GLY A 10 4.44 -8.55 16.83
N LEU A 11 4.26 -9.10 15.64
CA LEU A 11 5.33 -9.21 14.64
C LEU A 11 5.05 -8.18 13.55
N GLU A 12 6.08 -7.41 13.22
CA GLU A 12 5.97 -6.33 12.25
C GLU A 12 5.97 -6.89 10.82
N ILE A 13 5.09 -6.35 9.98
CA ILE A 13 5.09 -6.62 8.54
C ILE A 13 6.03 -5.58 7.91
N PRO A 14 6.97 -5.97 7.02
CA PRO A 14 7.90 -5.02 6.44
C PRO A 14 7.18 -3.96 5.59
N SER A 15 7.70 -2.73 5.64
CA SER A 15 7.31 -1.60 4.80
C SER A 15 8.53 -0.68 4.61
N GLU A 16 8.41 0.33 3.75
CA GLU A 16 9.48 1.30 3.50
C GLU A 16 9.42 2.56 4.37
N GLY A 17 8.53 2.59 5.36
CA GLY A 17 8.31 3.73 6.24
C GLY A 17 6.82 4.00 6.40
N TYR A 18 6.25 4.82 5.51
CA TYR A 18 4.80 4.95 5.42
C TYR A 18 4.18 3.60 5.05
N CYS A 19 3.10 3.25 5.73
CA CYS A 19 2.34 2.04 5.46
C CYS A 19 0.85 2.36 5.62
N ASP A 20 0.08 2.08 4.58
CA ASP A 20 -1.37 2.13 4.63
C ASP A 20 -1.98 0.84 4.07
N GLN A 21 -3.06 0.41 4.71
CA GLN A 21 -3.88 -0.74 4.32
C GLN A 21 -3.08 -2.05 4.06
N PRO A 22 -2.28 -2.55 5.02
CA PRO A 22 -1.66 -3.88 4.86
C PRO A 22 -2.74 -4.97 4.93
N TYR A 23 -3.18 -5.45 3.77
CA TYR A 23 -4.17 -6.51 3.65
C TYR A 23 -3.51 -7.86 3.42
N VAL A 24 -3.82 -8.79 4.32
CA VAL A 24 -3.31 -10.17 4.24
C VAL A 24 -4.40 -11.11 3.74
N VAL A 25 -4.12 -11.84 2.67
CA VAL A 25 -4.96 -12.94 2.18
C VAL A 25 -4.24 -14.28 2.30
N LYS A 26 -4.97 -15.34 2.60
CA LYS A 26 -4.43 -16.71 2.60
C LYS A 26 -4.56 -17.30 1.20
N LEU A 27 -3.44 -17.69 0.63
CA LEU A 27 -3.34 -18.34 -0.68
C LEU A 27 -3.76 -19.82 -0.58
N THR A 28 -3.99 -20.44 -1.74
CA THR A 28 -4.46 -21.84 -1.83
C THR A 28 -3.41 -22.86 -1.39
N ASP A 29 -2.14 -22.48 -1.39
CA ASP A 29 -1.02 -23.29 -0.89
C ASP A 29 -0.79 -23.14 0.64
N GLY A 30 -1.54 -22.23 1.29
CA GLY A 30 -1.47 -21.99 2.73
C GLY A 30 -0.62 -20.78 3.13
N ASP A 31 0.17 -20.26 2.21
CA ASP A 31 0.99 -19.06 2.41
C ASP A 31 0.11 -17.82 2.52
N TRP A 32 0.63 -16.77 3.16
CA TRP A 32 -0.07 -15.50 3.24
C TRP A 32 0.60 -14.48 2.35
N LEU A 33 -0.21 -13.76 1.59
CA LEU A 33 0.21 -12.65 0.75
C LEU A 33 -0.30 -11.36 1.36
N CYS A 34 0.59 -10.42 1.62
CA CYS A 34 0.27 -9.07 2.07
C CYS A 34 0.48 -8.08 0.92
N LEU A 35 -0.52 -7.25 0.67
CA LEU A 35 -0.41 -6.09 -0.21
C LEU A 35 -0.59 -4.83 0.63
N MET A 36 0.17 -3.79 0.36
CA MET A 36 0.06 -2.50 1.05
C MET A 36 0.47 -1.34 0.16
N THR A 37 0.05 -0.13 0.57
CA THR A 37 0.63 1.12 0.07
C THR A 37 1.81 1.47 0.96
N THR A 38 2.96 1.79 0.39
CA THR A 38 4.16 2.17 1.15
C THR A 38 4.96 3.29 0.47
N GLY A 39 5.97 3.81 1.16
CA GLY A 39 6.93 4.76 0.64
C GLY A 39 7.82 5.34 1.74
N THR A 40 8.93 5.96 1.34
CA THR A 40 9.90 6.54 2.28
C THR A 40 9.45 7.86 2.91
N GLY A 41 8.39 8.47 2.36
CA GLY A 41 7.83 9.75 2.78
C GLY A 41 6.67 9.60 3.78
N LYS A 42 5.77 10.58 3.78
CA LYS A 42 4.48 10.51 4.46
C LYS A 42 3.37 10.16 3.47
N GLU A 43 2.18 9.90 3.99
CA GLU A 43 0.96 9.76 3.18
C GLU A 43 0.88 10.88 2.15
N GLY A 44 0.70 10.53 0.88
CA GLY A 44 0.54 11.43 -0.27
C GLY A 44 1.81 12.14 -0.74
N ASP A 45 2.99 11.78 -0.22
CA ASP A 45 4.26 12.24 -0.78
C ASP A 45 4.62 11.43 -2.05
N SER A 46 5.46 12.02 -2.91
CA SER A 46 6.04 11.30 -4.05
C SER A 46 6.82 10.08 -3.59
N GLY A 47 6.75 8.99 -4.35
CA GLY A 47 7.35 7.72 -3.97
C GLY A 47 6.39 6.75 -3.29
N GLN A 48 5.15 7.18 -3.04
CA GLN A 48 4.08 6.29 -2.60
C GLN A 48 3.72 5.29 -3.72
N HIS A 49 3.83 4.00 -3.43
CA HIS A 49 3.57 2.93 -4.39
C HIS A 49 3.02 1.68 -3.70
N ILE A 50 2.60 0.71 -4.51
CA ILE A 50 2.04 -0.55 -4.02
C ILE A 50 3.10 -1.64 -4.05
N VAL A 51 3.21 -2.38 -2.95
CA VAL A 51 4.10 -3.53 -2.83
C VAL A 51 3.34 -4.79 -2.42
N ALA A 52 3.96 -5.94 -2.68
CA ALA A 52 3.56 -7.24 -2.17
C ALA A 52 4.69 -7.88 -1.36
N THR A 53 4.34 -8.63 -0.32
CA THR A 53 5.26 -9.51 0.42
C THR A 53 4.54 -10.78 0.85
N ARG A 54 5.29 -11.87 1.04
CA ARG A 54 4.75 -13.20 1.30
C ARG A 54 5.39 -13.84 2.53
N THR A 55 4.62 -14.66 3.23
CA THR A 55 5.09 -15.49 4.34
C THR A 55 4.53 -16.91 4.21
N ASP A 56 5.35 -17.91 4.50
CA ASP A 56 4.98 -19.33 4.59
C ASP A 56 4.91 -19.83 6.05
N ASP A 57 5.29 -18.98 7.01
CA ASP A 57 5.44 -19.30 8.43
C ASP A 57 4.48 -18.52 9.34
N ARG A 58 3.40 -17.99 8.75
CA ARG A 58 2.32 -17.23 9.40
C ARG A 58 2.77 -15.89 9.98
N GLY A 59 3.66 -15.21 9.26
CA GLY A 59 4.13 -13.86 9.57
C GLY A 59 5.25 -13.82 10.59
N GLN A 60 5.98 -14.94 10.79
CA GLN A 60 7.22 -14.92 11.57
C GLN A 60 8.36 -14.32 10.76
N THR A 61 8.41 -14.64 9.47
CA THR A 61 9.28 -14.02 8.49
C THR A 61 8.50 -13.65 7.24
N TRP A 62 8.99 -12.64 6.53
CA TRP A 62 8.40 -12.11 5.31
C TRP A 62 9.47 -12.07 4.22
N SER A 63 9.07 -12.29 2.97
CA SER A 63 9.93 -12.07 1.81
C SER A 63 10.30 -10.60 1.67
N GLU A 64 11.32 -10.33 0.85
CA GLU A 64 11.57 -8.97 0.35
C GLU A 64 10.30 -8.39 -0.29
N LEU A 65 10.16 -7.06 -0.19
CA LEU A 65 9.07 -6.34 -0.86
C LEU A 65 9.24 -6.46 -2.37
N VAL A 66 8.13 -6.69 -3.06
CA VAL A 66 8.06 -6.72 -4.51
C VAL A 66 7.13 -5.61 -4.97
N ASP A 67 7.66 -4.68 -5.73
CA ASP A 67 6.89 -3.58 -6.33
C ASP A 67 5.81 -4.12 -7.28
N ILE A 68 4.57 -3.70 -7.07
CA ILE A 68 3.50 -3.79 -8.07
C ILE A 68 3.60 -2.58 -9.00
N GLU A 69 3.82 -1.40 -8.41
CA GLU A 69 4.19 -0.17 -9.12
C GLU A 69 5.54 0.31 -8.59
N PRO A 70 6.42 0.87 -9.43
CA PRO A 70 7.75 1.31 -9.00
C PRO A 70 7.67 2.59 -8.16
N ALA A 71 8.54 2.70 -7.15
CA ALA A 71 8.61 3.87 -6.29
C ALA A 71 9.01 5.17 -7.04
N ASP A 72 9.67 5.10 -8.19
CA ASP A 72 10.03 6.28 -9.00
C ASP A 72 8.97 6.63 -10.07
N GLY A 73 7.84 5.93 -10.07
CA GLY A 73 6.69 6.16 -10.95
C GLY A 73 5.66 7.17 -10.39
N PRO A 74 4.54 7.37 -11.11
CA PRO A 74 3.37 8.03 -10.56
C PRO A 74 2.83 7.28 -9.34
N GLU A 75 2.20 8.02 -8.43
CA GLU A 75 1.76 7.48 -7.16
C GLU A 75 0.66 6.43 -7.33
N ALA A 76 0.73 5.38 -6.51
CA ALA A 76 -0.28 4.33 -6.43
C ALA A 76 -0.68 4.11 -4.97
N SER A 77 -1.99 3.97 -4.73
CA SER A 77 -2.56 4.09 -3.39
C SER A 77 -3.76 3.17 -3.19
N TRP A 78 -4.06 2.85 -1.93
CA TRP A 78 -5.27 2.14 -1.50
C TRP A 78 -5.50 0.78 -2.14
N VAL A 79 -4.47 -0.07 -2.07
CA VAL A 79 -4.56 -1.42 -2.62
C VAL A 79 -5.52 -2.31 -1.84
N MET A 80 -6.33 -3.09 -2.57
CA MET A 80 -7.21 -4.12 -2.04
C MET A 80 -7.03 -5.44 -2.82
N PRO A 81 -6.60 -6.53 -2.16
CA PRO A 81 -6.52 -7.84 -2.78
C PRO A 81 -7.90 -8.53 -2.88
N LEU A 82 -8.17 -9.15 -4.03
CA LEU A 82 -9.27 -10.10 -4.22
C LEU A 82 -8.71 -11.46 -4.65
N ILE A 83 -8.88 -12.47 -3.81
CA ILE A 83 -8.61 -13.86 -4.19
C ILE A 83 -9.86 -14.50 -4.81
N THR A 84 -9.70 -15.10 -5.98
CA THR A 84 -10.77 -15.86 -6.65
C THR A 84 -10.78 -17.32 -6.19
N PRO A 85 -11.89 -18.06 -6.39
CA PRO A 85 -11.94 -19.50 -6.10
C PRO A 85 -10.88 -20.33 -6.84
N SER A 86 -10.38 -19.84 -7.98
CA SER A 86 -9.29 -20.47 -8.73
C SER A 86 -7.89 -20.24 -8.16
N GLY A 87 -7.77 -19.45 -7.09
CA GLY A 87 -6.50 -19.09 -6.44
C GLY A 87 -5.80 -17.86 -7.02
N ARG A 88 -6.30 -17.27 -8.12
CA ARG A 88 -5.75 -16.01 -8.64
C ARG A 88 -6.07 -14.85 -7.72
N VAL A 89 -5.06 -14.02 -7.44
CA VAL A 89 -5.19 -12.75 -6.71
C VAL A 89 -5.21 -11.58 -7.70
N TYR A 90 -6.14 -10.66 -7.52
CA TYR A 90 -6.21 -9.38 -8.21
C TYR A 90 -5.93 -8.26 -7.22
N ALA A 91 -5.07 -7.31 -7.58
CA ALA A 91 -4.83 -6.09 -6.83
C ALA A 91 -5.65 -4.95 -7.45
N PHE A 92 -6.52 -4.32 -6.68
CA PHE A 92 -7.24 -3.12 -7.09
C PHE A 92 -6.68 -1.94 -6.31
N TYR A 93 -6.32 -0.86 -6.98
CA TYR A 93 -5.73 0.33 -6.35
C TYR A 93 -6.05 1.58 -7.19
N THR A 94 -5.93 2.75 -6.58
CA THR A 94 -5.94 4.03 -7.29
C THR A 94 -4.54 4.30 -7.83
N TYR A 95 -4.44 4.78 -9.05
CA TYR A 95 -3.15 5.06 -9.69
C TYR A 95 -3.19 6.42 -10.36
N ASN A 96 -2.17 7.24 -10.13
CA ASN A 96 -2.03 8.56 -10.74
C ASN A 96 -1.57 8.46 -12.21
N ALA A 97 -2.31 7.75 -13.07
CA ALA A 97 -1.86 7.36 -14.40
C ALA A 97 -1.55 8.55 -15.33
N ALA A 98 -2.39 9.60 -15.27
CA ALA A 98 -2.15 10.87 -15.96
C ALA A 98 -0.99 11.71 -15.39
N ASN A 99 -0.37 11.25 -14.30
CA ASN A 99 0.74 11.91 -13.62
C ASN A 99 0.39 13.36 -13.23
N VAL A 100 -0.83 13.56 -12.71
CA VAL A 100 -1.31 14.86 -12.24
C VAL A 100 -0.42 15.30 -11.09
N ARG A 101 0.00 16.57 -11.07
CA ARG A 101 0.89 17.13 -10.04
C ARG A 101 0.28 18.30 -9.26
N GLU A 102 -0.80 18.86 -9.77
CA GLU A 102 -1.51 19.97 -9.16
C GLU A 102 -2.97 19.97 -9.61
N VAL A 103 -3.88 20.25 -8.69
CA VAL A 103 -5.31 20.47 -8.98
C VAL A 103 -5.82 21.73 -8.28
N ILE A 104 -6.94 22.25 -8.78
CA ILE A 104 -7.67 23.35 -8.12
C ILE A 104 -8.18 22.86 -6.77
N ALA A 105 -8.04 23.70 -5.73
CA ALA A 105 -8.42 23.38 -4.36
C ALA A 105 -9.11 24.57 -3.68
N ASP A 106 -9.82 24.28 -2.58
CA ASP A 106 -10.51 25.28 -1.78
C ASP A 106 -9.55 26.34 -1.24
N THR A 107 -9.84 27.62 -1.51
CA THR A 107 -9.02 28.75 -1.08
C THR A 107 -9.02 28.97 0.43
N ASP A 108 -10.01 28.44 1.15
CA ASP A 108 -10.07 28.52 2.61
C ASP A 108 -9.03 27.59 3.27
N VAL A 109 -8.58 26.55 2.56
CA VAL A 109 -7.56 25.59 3.03
C VAL A 109 -6.21 25.85 2.35
N TYR A 110 -6.23 26.16 1.05
CA TYR A 110 -5.05 26.36 0.21
C TYR A 110 -5.05 27.80 -0.33
N SER A 111 -4.25 28.69 0.26
CA SER A 111 -4.27 30.12 -0.09
C SER A 111 -4.00 30.43 -1.56
N GLU A 112 -3.32 29.53 -2.27
CA GLU A 112 -3.05 29.65 -3.72
C GLU A 112 -4.19 29.11 -4.60
N GLY A 113 -5.25 28.54 -3.99
CA GLY A 113 -6.37 27.91 -4.68
C GLY A 113 -6.01 26.58 -5.34
N LYS A 114 -4.91 25.95 -4.91
CA LYS A 114 -4.36 24.73 -5.53
C LYS A 114 -3.68 23.81 -4.52
N THR A 115 -3.60 22.53 -4.83
CA THR A 115 -2.91 21.52 -4.01
C THR A 115 -2.12 20.52 -4.87
N SER A 116 -1.01 20.03 -4.31
CA SER A 116 -0.22 18.93 -4.86
C SER A 116 -0.55 17.57 -4.22
N ARG A 117 -1.58 17.48 -3.38
CA ARG A 117 -2.12 16.22 -2.83
C ARG A 117 -2.99 15.55 -3.89
N VAL A 118 -2.34 14.80 -4.78
CA VAL A 118 -2.93 14.28 -6.03
C VAL A 118 -2.65 12.78 -6.24
N ASP A 119 -2.14 12.10 -5.23
CA ASP A 119 -1.75 10.69 -5.22
C ASP A 119 -2.90 9.70 -5.50
N THR A 120 -4.13 10.20 -5.56
CA THR A 120 -5.36 9.43 -5.84
C THR A 120 -6.15 9.97 -7.04
N LEU A 121 -5.61 10.94 -7.79
CA LEU A 121 -6.38 11.75 -8.75
C LEU A 121 -6.01 11.56 -10.23
N GLY A 122 -5.22 10.55 -10.61
CA GLY A 122 -4.92 10.32 -12.04
C GLY A 122 -6.04 9.58 -12.75
N GLU A 123 -6.53 10.17 -13.84
CA GLU A 123 -7.44 9.53 -14.80
C GLU A 123 -6.77 8.38 -15.56
#